data_AF-A0A8T3PFD9-F1
#
_entry.id   AF-A0A8T3PFD9-F1
#
_cell.length_a   1.000
_cell.length_b   1.000
_cell.length_c   1.000
_cell.angle_alpha   90.00
_cell.angle_beta   90.00
_cell.angle_gamma   90.00
#
_symmetry.space_group_name_H-M   'P 1'
#
loop_
_entity.id
_entity.type
_entity.pdbx_description
1 polymer ?
#
loop_
_entity_poly.entity_id
_entity_poly.type
_entity_poly.pdbx_seq_one_letter_code
_entity_poly.pdbx_strand_id
1 'polypeptide(L)'
;MSIDLDGGARIAWAADGFRSIHILARWRTRSELDAFARGVADAALVNRSLAELRTALRKTFPGSFDLETFEHDEADPHVVVRFHPPRGEPNPDV
;
A
#
# COMPACT_ATOMS: atom_id res chain seq x y z
N MET A 1 -4.32 11.65 3.97
CA MET A 1 -4.35 10.70 2.85
C MET A 1 -4.61 11.50 1.58
N SER A 2 -3.69 11.44 0.61
CA SER A 2 -3.91 12.00 -0.72
C SER A 2 -4.03 10.83 -1.71
N ILE A 3 -5.00 10.90 -2.62
CA ILE A 3 -5.18 9.92 -3.69
C ILE A 3 -4.61 10.56 -4.95
N ASP A 4 -3.64 9.91 -5.56
CA ASP A 4 -3.00 10.36 -6.79
C ASP A 4 -3.83 9.94 -8.01
N LEU A 5 -3.76 10.74 -9.07
CA LEU A 5 -4.54 10.50 -10.31
C LEU A 5 -4.09 9.21 -11.04
N ASP A 6 -2.88 8.71 -10.74
CA ASP A 6 -2.28 7.49 -11.28
C ASP A 6 -2.75 6.17 -10.65
N GLY A 7 -3.82 6.19 -9.83
CA GLY A 7 -4.37 4.98 -9.21
C GLY A 7 -3.58 4.50 -7.98
N GLY A 8 -2.97 5.44 -7.26
CA GLY A 8 -2.29 5.21 -6.00
C GLY A 8 -2.81 6.10 -4.86
N ALA A 9 -2.54 5.71 -3.62
CA ALA A 9 -2.85 6.52 -2.44
C ALA A 9 -1.62 6.65 -1.55
N ARG A 10 -1.44 7.81 -0.93
CA ARG A 10 -0.32 8.07 -0.01
C ARG A 10 -0.84 8.39 1.40
N ILE A 11 -0.24 7.72 2.38
CA ILE A 11 -0.54 7.88 3.81
C ILE A 11 0.75 8.30 4.50
N ALA A 12 0.69 9.37 5.31
CA ALA A 12 1.79 9.74 6.18
C ALA A 12 1.92 8.71 7.31
N TRP A 13 3.12 8.17 7.49
CA TRP A 13 3.41 7.16 8.51
C TRP A 13 4.88 7.29 8.92
N ALA A 14 5.11 8.00 10.03
CA ALA A 14 6.44 8.18 10.61
C ALA A 14 6.76 7.02 11.55
N ALA A 15 7.51 6.03 11.07
CA ALA A 15 7.87 4.81 11.81
C ALA A 15 9.07 4.12 11.13
N ASP A 16 9.95 3.51 11.91
CA ASP A 16 11.14 2.76 11.41
C ASP A 16 11.98 3.51 10.36
N GLY A 17 12.10 4.84 10.50
CA GLY A 17 12.84 5.67 9.55
C GLY A 17 12.07 6.03 8.27
N PHE A 18 10.90 5.43 8.05
CA PHE A 18 9.99 5.77 6.97
C PHE A 18 9.10 6.95 7.36
N ARG A 19 8.66 7.71 6.35
CA ARG A 19 7.79 8.90 6.47
C ARG A 19 6.42 8.68 5.87
N SER A 20 6.30 7.77 4.90
CA SER A 20 5.03 7.53 4.25
C SER A 20 4.87 6.09 3.74
N ILE A 21 3.62 5.71 3.50
CA ILE A 21 3.23 4.47 2.83
C ILE A 21 2.54 4.85 1.53
N HIS A 22 3.05 4.31 0.42
CA HIS A 22 2.50 4.43 -0.92
C HIS A 22 1.72 3.16 -1.23
N ILE A 23 0.44 3.29 -1.54
CA ILE A 23 -0.45 2.19 -1.88
C ILE A 23 -0.67 2.25 -3.38
N LEU A 24 -0.30 1.18 -4.08
CA LEU A 24 -0.45 1.08 -5.52
C LEU A 24 -1.47 -0.01 -5.85
N ALA A 25 -2.57 0.38 -6.50
CA ALA A 25 -3.62 -0.53 -6.94
C ALA A 25 -4.09 -0.16 -8.36
N ARG A 26 -3.14 0.02 -9.29
CA ARG A 26 -3.39 0.58 -10.64
C ARG A 26 -4.45 -0.15 -11.48
N TRP A 27 -4.74 -1.41 -11.18
CA TRP A 27 -5.74 -2.22 -11.90
C TRP A 27 -7.12 -2.22 -11.23
N ARG A 28 -7.26 -1.48 -10.12
CA ARG A 28 -8.46 -1.49 -9.28
C ARG A 28 -9.25 -0.24 -9.48
N THR A 29 -10.55 -0.32 -9.19
CA THR A 29 -11.41 0.86 -9.16
C THR A 29 -10.98 1.81 -8.03
N ARG A 30 -11.36 3.08 -8.14
CA ARG A 30 -11.10 4.06 -7.08
C ARG A 30 -11.69 3.64 -5.74
N SER A 31 -12.91 3.08 -5.74
CA SER A 31 -13.57 2.59 -4.53
C SER A 31 -12.80 1.43 -3.86
N GLU A 32 -12.21 0.54 -4.65
CA GLU A 32 -11.33 -0.53 -4.13
C GLU A 32 -10.03 0.06 -3.58
N LEU A 33 -9.40 1.01 -4.28
CA LEU A 33 -8.21 1.71 -3.80
C LEU A 33 -8.48 2.41 -2.46
N ASP A 34 -9.62 3.08 -2.32
CA ASP A 34 -10.05 3.71 -1.06
C ASP A 34 -10.22 2.67 0.06
N ALA A 35 -10.82 1.51 -0.23
CA ALA A 35 -10.96 0.44 0.75
C ALA A 35 -9.61 -0.14 1.18
N PHE A 36 -8.70 -0.38 0.23
CA PHE A 36 -7.34 -0.84 0.52
C PHE A 36 -6.57 0.20 1.35
N ALA A 37 -6.63 1.46 0.94
CA ALA A 37 -5.95 2.54 1.63
C ALA A 37 -6.46 2.69 3.06
N ARG A 38 -7.77 2.54 3.28
CA ARG A 38 -8.34 2.54 4.63
C ARG A 38 -7.84 1.38 5.48
N GLY A 39 -7.83 0.16 4.96
CA GLY A 39 -7.31 -1.00 5.70
C GLY A 39 -5.80 -0.89 6.00
N VAL A 40 -5.02 -0.31 5.07
CA VAL A 40 -3.61 0.00 5.31
C VAL A 40 -3.45 1.10 6.37
N ALA A 41 -4.28 2.14 6.34
CA ALA A 41 -4.28 3.21 7.34
C ALA A 41 -4.59 2.65 8.75
N ASP A 42 -5.62 1.80 8.86
CA ASP A 42 -6.01 1.18 10.13
C ASP A 42 -4.88 0.32 10.71
N ALA A 43 -4.19 -0.46 9.86
CA ALA A 43 -3.01 -1.20 10.28
C ALA A 43 -1.85 -0.28 10.70
N ALA A 44 -1.59 0.79 9.95
CA ALA A 44 -0.51 1.74 10.20
C ALA A 44 -0.74 2.62 11.46
N LEU A 45 -1.99 2.83 11.86
CA LEU A 45 -2.35 3.55 13.08
C LEU A 45 -1.90 2.79 14.33
N VAL A 46 -2.07 1.46 14.33
CA VAL A 46 -1.78 0.59 15.47
C VAL A 46 -0.32 0.15 15.48
N ASN A 47 0.24 -0.17 14.31
CA ASN A 47 1.57 -0.77 14.20
C ASN A 47 2.60 0.30 13.83
N ARG A 48 3.56 0.54 14.75
CA ARG A 48 4.63 1.54 14.59
C ARG A 48 5.97 0.92 14.20
N SER A 49 5.95 -0.33 13.76
CA SER A 49 7.07 -0.98 13.10
C SER A 49 6.67 -1.61 11.77
N LEU A 50 7.60 -1.69 10.83
CA LEU A 50 7.45 -2.32 9.53
C LEU A 50 7.15 -3.82 9.66
N ALA A 51 7.78 -4.49 10.61
CA ALA A 51 7.57 -5.91 10.85
C ALA A 51 6.13 -6.21 11.33
N GLU A 52 5.62 -5.41 12.26
CA GLU A 52 4.24 -5.52 12.73
C GLU A 52 3.24 -5.08 11.66
N LEU A 53 3.53 -3.99 10.94
CA LEU A 53 2.72 -3.53 9.81
C LEU A 53 2.58 -4.64 8.76
N ARG A 54 3.69 -5.24 8.32
CA ARG A 54 3.70 -6.36 7.37
C ARG A 54 2.86 -7.53 7.88
N THR A 55 2.94 -7.82 9.17
CA THR A 55 2.18 -8.91 9.80
C THR A 55 0.68 -8.62 9.84
N ALA A 56 0.29 -7.39 10.22
CA ALA A 56 -1.09 -6.95 10.21
C ALA A 56 -1.67 -6.96 8.79
N LEU A 57 -0.95 -6.41 7.81
CA LEU A 57 -1.37 -6.40 6.42
C LEU A 57 -1.53 -7.80 5.85
N ARG A 58 -0.66 -8.76 6.19
CA ARG A 58 -0.81 -10.16 5.78
C ARG A 58 -2.06 -10.83 6.35
N LYS A 59 -2.50 -10.43 7.55
CA LYS A 59 -3.76 -10.92 8.13
C LYS A 59 -4.97 -10.30 7.43
N THR A 60 -4.91 -9.01 7.14
CA THR A 60 -6.02 -8.27 6.50
C THR A 60 -6.16 -8.60 5.01
N PHE A 61 -5.04 -8.77 4.30
CA PHE A 61 -4.97 -8.94 2.85
C PHE A 61 -4.09 -10.15 2.48
N PRO A 62 -4.50 -11.38 2.81
CA PRO A 62 -3.67 -12.56 2.62
C PRO A 62 -3.36 -12.78 1.13
N GLY A 63 -2.05 -12.81 0.79
CA GLY A 63 -1.56 -13.12 -0.56
C GLY A 63 -2.00 -12.14 -1.66
N SER A 64 -2.41 -10.93 -1.29
CA SER A 64 -3.00 -9.95 -2.23
C SER A 64 -2.09 -8.75 -2.51
N PHE A 65 -0.90 -8.69 -1.90
CA PHE A 65 0.02 -7.57 -2.06
C PHE A 65 1.48 -7.98 -1.93
N ASP A 66 2.34 -7.16 -2.52
CA ASP A 66 3.77 -7.09 -2.27
C ASP A 66 4.11 -5.85 -1.45
N LEU A 67 5.15 -5.95 -0.61
CA LEU A 67 5.65 -4.85 0.21
C LEU A 67 7.13 -4.62 -0.09
N GLU A 68 7.45 -3.41 -0.53
CA GLU A 68 8.79 -2.95 -0.88
C GLU A 68 9.17 -1.75 0.00
N THR A 69 10.45 -1.62 0.34
CA THR A 69 10.96 -0.52 1.18
C THR A 69 11.94 0.33 0.38
N PHE A 70 11.79 1.65 0.51
CA PHE A 70 12.65 2.65 -0.11
C PHE A 70 13.28 3.49 0.99
N GLU A 71 14.16 2.87 1.78
CA GLU A 71 14.81 3.50 2.94
C GLU A 71 15.89 4.53 2.54
N HIS A 72 16.47 4.40 1.35
CA HIS A 72 17.54 5.27 0.83
C HIS A 72 17.03 6.43 -0.03
N ASP A 73 15.72 6.63 -0.13
CA ASP A 73 15.18 7.83 -0.76
C ASP A 73 15.45 9.02 0.17
N GLU A 74 16.49 9.80 -0.12
CA GLU A 74 16.96 10.90 0.74
C GLU A 74 15.90 11.99 0.96
N ALA A 75 14.94 12.13 0.03
CA ALA A 75 13.87 13.12 0.12
C ALA A 75 12.65 12.58 0.88
N ASP A 76 12.31 11.31 0.66
CA ASP A 76 11.12 10.67 1.26
C ASP A 76 11.30 9.17 1.46
N PRO A 77 11.93 8.72 2.56
CA PRO A 77 11.98 7.30 2.87
C PRO A 77 10.57 6.74 3.04
N HIS A 78 10.19 5.75 2.23
CA HIS A 78 8.79 5.28 2.19
C HIS A 78 8.67 3.77 2.01
N VAL A 79 7.48 3.26 2.31
CA VAL A 79 7.09 1.87 2.08
C VAL A 79 6.09 1.83 0.94
N VAL A 80 6.26 0.91 -0.02
CA VAL A 80 5.29 0.68 -1.09
C VAL A 80 4.52 -0.60 -0.81
N VAL A 81 3.19 -0.51 -0.79
CA VAL A 81 2.25 -1.63 -0.74
C VAL A 81 1.58 -1.74 -2.10
N ARG A 82 1.99 -2.73 -2.89
CA ARG A 82 1.46 -2.95 -4.24
C ARG A 82 0.45 -4.10 -4.23
N PHE A 83 -0.82 -3.78 -4.48
CA PHE A 83 -1.88 -4.79 -4.57
C PHE A 83 -1.86 -5.50 -5.92
N HIS A 84 -2.08 -6.80 -5.88
CA HIS A 84 -2.13 -7.65 -7.07
C HIS A 84 -3.39 -7.37 -7.91
N PRO A 85 -3.28 -7.54 -9.24
CA PRO A 85 -4.45 -7.48 -10.12
C PRO A 85 -5.51 -8.51 -9.67
N PRO A 86 -6.80 -8.27 -9.93
CA PRO A 86 -7.85 -9.24 -9.65
C PRO A 86 -7.54 -10.57 -10.35
N ARG A 87 -7.71 -11.69 -9.63
CA ARG A 87 -7.64 -13.02 -10.26
C ARG A 87 -8.89 -13.20 -11.11
N GLY A 88 -8.75 -13.02 -12.42
CA GLY A 88 -9.78 -13.32 -13.40
C GLY A 88 -10.26 -12.12 -14.19
N GLU A 89 -9.41 -11.56 -15.05
CA GLU A 89 -9.83 -11.11 -16.38
C GLU A 89 -8.59 -11.08 -17.30
N PRO A 90 -8.73 -11.42 -18.59
CA PRO A 90 -7.61 -11.43 -19.51
C PRO A 90 -7.04 -10.02 -19.64
N ASN A 91 -5.74 -9.93 -19.89
CA ASN A 91 -5.11 -8.71 -20.36
C ASN A 91 -5.90 -8.23 -21.61
N PRO A 92 -6.47 -7.00 -21.66
CA PRO A 92 -7.21 -6.52 -22.82
C PRO A 92 -6.32 -6.17 -24.03
N ASP A 93 -5.14 -6.76 -24.14
CA ASP A 93 -4.14 -6.53 -25.20
C ASP A 93 -3.74 -7.86 -25.90
N VAL A 94 -4.73 -8.57 -26.44
CA VAL A 94 -4.59 -9.45 -27.63
C VAL A 94 -5.58 -9.05 -28.70
#